data_AF-A0A2H0XC50-F1
#
_entry.id   AF-A0A2H0XC50-F1
#
_cell.length_a   1.000
_cell.length_b   1.000
_cell.length_c   1.000
_cell.angle_alpha   90.00
_cell.angle_beta   90.00
_cell.angle_gamma   90.00
#
_symmetry.space_group_name_H-M   'P 1'
#
loop_
_entity.id
_entity.type
_entity.pdbx_description
1 polymer ?
#
loop_
_entity_poly.entity_id
_entity_poly.type
_entity_poly.pdbx_seq_one_letter_code
_entity_poly.pdbx_strand_id
1 'polypeptide(L)'
;HALFSLSIPISVLAWFLIPFILLEVFIYIPGTHIYAYLIPVFLFMGFALFHADLIGSKVFTVIASLSPSLRGVQRRSNLVIIFGIWLLFAFLTLQSYYVFVDHKYEYPWENKKFLIWTLPKPTPIFHLSMFGFPYFRHWDNIGEYIKSDNKSQFYTTNERVSISRYHTDLEKAGEKVGYYIYIKNPQTFTNQVTNIRINAWMQGNPPIVQYKNQDRVVSEIYLVTSMVP
;
A
#
# COMPACT_ATOMS: atom_id res chain seq x y z
N HIS A 1 22.47 -13.10 -35.55
CA HIS A 1 22.23 -12.43 -34.25
C HIS A 1 22.60 -10.95 -34.30
N ALA A 2 22.04 -10.19 -35.24
CA ALA A 2 22.39 -8.77 -35.45
C ALA A 2 21.12 -7.95 -35.75
N LEU A 3 20.18 -7.89 -34.80
CA LEU A 3 18.92 -7.17 -35.02
C LEU A 3 18.55 -6.11 -33.97
N PHE A 4 19.32 -5.93 -32.89
CA PHE A 4 19.05 -4.85 -31.94
C PHE A 4 20.34 -4.17 -31.51
N SER A 5 20.61 -2.98 -32.06
CA SER A 5 21.58 -2.05 -31.52
C SER A 5 21.07 -1.51 -30.18
N LEU A 6 21.97 -1.19 -29.25
CA LEU A 6 21.64 -0.62 -27.93
C LEU A 6 21.05 0.81 -28.00
N SER A 7 20.71 1.28 -29.20
CA SER A 7 20.19 2.62 -29.46
C SER A 7 18.71 2.68 -29.05
N ILE A 8 18.44 3.26 -27.89
CA ILE A 8 17.09 3.64 -27.49
C ILE A 8 16.71 4.88 -28.31
N PRO A 9 15.60 4.88 -29.06
CA PRO A 9 15.16 6.06 -29.80
C PRO A 9 14.94 7.24 -28.87
N ILE A 10 15.33 8.45 -29.31
CA ILE A 10 15.18 9.67 -28.51
C ILE A 10 13.71 9.95 -28.15
N SER A 11 12.77 9.52 -29.00
CA SER A 11 11.33 9.59 -28.73
C SER A 11 10.91 8.73 -27.53
N VAL A 12 11.51 7.56 -27.35
CA VAL A 12 11.23 6.66 -26.20
C VAL A 12 11.83 7.25 -24.92
N LEU A 13 13.03 7.84 -25.00
CA LEU A 13 13.62 8.55 -23.88
C LEU A 13 12.79 9.77 -23.48
N ALA A 14 12.38 10.59 -24.45
CA ALA A 14 11.53 11.75 -24.19
C ALA A 14 10.17 11.35 -23.60
N TRP A 15 9.56 10.29 -24.14
CA TRP A 15 8.30 9.74 -23.64
C TRP A 15 8.36 9.32 -22.17
N PHE A 16 9.52 8.87 -21.67
CA PHE A 16 9.71 8.55 -20.26
C PHE A 16 10.16 9.74 -19.42
N LEU A 17 11.19 10.46 -19.87
CA LEU A 17 11.83 11.51 -19.07
C LEU A 17 10.88 12.69 -18.82
N ILE A 18 10.05 13.06 -19.79
CA ILE A 18 9.09 14.16 -19.63
C ILE A 18 8.10 13.87 -18.49
N PRO A 19 7.30 12.78 -18.52
CA PRO A 19 6.37 12.50 -17.42
C PRO A 19 7.10 12.16 -16.12
N PHE A 20 8.26 11.50 -16.16
CA PHE A 20 9.04 11.21 -14.96
C PHE A 20 9.49 12.49 -14.24
N ILE A 21 10.11 13.43 -14.98
CA ILE A 21 10.55 14.72 -14.41
C ILE A 21 9.33 15.53 -13.96
N LEU A 22 8.26 15.56 -14.77
CA LEU A 22 7.06 16.30 -14.43
C LEU A 22 6.43 15.78 -13.12
N LEU A 23 6.32 14.46 -12.96
CA LEU A 23 5.71 13.84 -11.79
C LEU A 23 6.61 13.93 -10.55
N GLU A 24 7.91 13.72 -10.69
CA GLU A 24 8.84 13.71 -9.56
C GLU A 24 9.17 15.12 -9.06
N VAL A 25 9.30 16.10 -9.95
CA VAL A 25 9.77 17.45 -9.60
C VAL A 25 8.61 18.41 -9.33
N PHE A 26 7.52 18.33 -10.11
CA PHE A 26 6.46 19.34 -10.07
C PHE A 26 5.18 18.85 -9.41
N ILE A 27 4.94 17.54 -9.31
CA ILE A 27 3.71 16.98 -8.74
C ILE A 27 3.97 16.38 -7.37
N TYR A 28 3.52 17.08 -6.33
CA TYR A 28 3.72 16.65 -4.94
C TYR A 28 3.00 15.33 -4.59
N ILE A 29 1.79 15.09 -5.13
CA ILE A 29 1.00 13.88 -4.88
C ILE A 29 0.45 13.36 -6.22
N PRO A 30 1.14 12.41 -6.88
CA PRO A 30 0.72 11.91 -8.20
C PRO A 30 -0.52 11.01 -8.12
N GLY A 31 -0.84 10.44 -6.95
CA GLY A 31 -1.98 9.55 -6.77
C GLY A 31 -1.94 8.39 -7.78
N THR A 32 -3.04 8.18 -8.52
CA THR A 32 -3.13 7.16 -9.57
C THR A 32 -2.29 7.50 -10.82
N HIS A 33 -1.82 8.73 -10.99
CA HIS A 33 -0.95 9.09 -12.13
C HIS A 33 0.47 8.52 -12.00
N ILE A 34 0.80 7.86 -10.88
CA ILE A 34 2.07 7.13 -10.71
C ILE A 34 2.32 6.10 -11.84
N TYR A 35 1.26 5.55 -12.44
CA TYR A 35 1.39 4.62 -13.57
C TYR A 35 2.05 5.25 -14.81
N ALA A 36 2.00 6.57 -14.97
CA ALA A 36 2.55 7.27 -16.12
C ALA A 36 4.08 7.20 -16.19
N TYR A 37 4.78 6.90 -15.08
CA TYR A 37 6.21 6.58 -15.12
C TYR A 37 6.53 5.13 -14.70
N LEU A 38 5.68 4.45 -13.90
CA LEU A 38 5.91 3.03 -13.58
C LEU A 38 5.88 2.13 -14.82
N ILE A 39 4.94 2.34 -15.74
CA ILE A 39 4.84 1.54 -16.98
C ILE A 39 6.12 1.69 -17.83
N PRO A 40 6.57 2.91 -18.17
CA PRO A 40 7.87 3.09 -18.82
C PRO A 40 9.04 2.44 -18.07
N VAL A 41 9.09 2.56 -16.73
CA VAL A 41 10.13 1.92 -15.92
C VAL A 41 10.12 0.40 -16.10
N PHE A 42 8.95 -0.25 -16.10
CA PHE A 42 8.85 -1.68 -16.38
C PHE A 42 9.37 -2.05 -17.78
N LEU A 43 9.09 -1.22 -18.79
CA LEU A 43 9.62 -1.43 -20.14
C LEU A 43 11.14 -1.30 -20.19
N PHE A 44 11.72 -0.28 -19.54
CA PHE A 44 13.18 -0.13 -19.45
C PHE A 44 13.84 -1.27 -18.67
N MET A 45 13.22 -1.73 -17.58
CA MET A 45 13.71 -2.90 -16.86
C MET A 45 13.67 -4.15 -17.73
N GLY A 46 12.60 -4.36 -18.50
CA GLY A 46 12.52 -5.45 -19.47
C GLY A 46 13.62 -5.37 -20.54
N PHE A 47 13.85 -4.19 -21.10
CA PHE A 47 14.94 -3.94 -22.05
C PHE A 47 16.32 -4.20 -21.43
N ALA A 48 16.55 -3.75 -20.19
CA ALA A 48 17.80 -3.97 -19.47
C ALA A 48 18.04 -5.46 -19.18
N LEU A 49 16.99 -6.20 -18.81
CA LEU A 49 17.06 -7.65 -18.61
C LEU A 49 17.33 -8.39 -19.91
N PHE A 50 16.69 -7.98 -21.01
CA PHE A 50 16.90 -8.56 -22.35
C PHE A 50 18.34 -8.37 -22.83
N HIS A 51 18.97 -7.25 -22.51
CA HIS A 51 20.37 -6.94 -22.86
C HIS A 51 21.36 -7.11 -21.68
N ALA A 52 21.00 -7.90 -20.67
CA ALA A 52 21.79 -8.00 -19.44
C ALA A 52 23.20 -8.58 -19.68
N ASP A 53 23.35 -9.47 -20.66
CA ASP A 53 24.63 -10.05 -21.08
C ASP A 53 25.58 -8.99 -21.69
N LEU A 54 25.04 -8.16 -22.59
CA LEU A 54 25.78 -7.10 -23.26
C LEU A 54 26.12 -5.94 -22.32
N ILE A 55 25.16 -5.54 -21.48
CA ILE A 55 25.39 -4.50 -20.45
C ILE A 55 26.40 -5.00 -19.44
N GLY A 56 26.20 -6.21 -18.92
CA GLY A 56 27.07 -6.80 -17.92
C GLY A 56 28.50 -7.02 -18.42
N SER A 57 28.68 -7.54 -19.64
CA SER A 57 30.02 -7.69 -20.24
C SER A 57 30.77 -6.37 -20.39
N LYS A 58 30.10 -5.28 -20.77
CA LYS A 58 30.70 -3.93 -20.81
C LYS A 58 31.09 -3.46 -19.41
N VAL A 59 30.20 -3.59 -18.42
CA VAL A 59 30.47 -3.23 -17.02
C VAL A 59 31.66 -4.01 -16.47
N PHE A 60 31.69 -5.33 -16.67
CA PHE A 60 32.80 -6.18 -16.23
C PHE A 60 34.12 -5.85 -16.94
N THR A 61 34.08 -5.41 -18.19
CA THR A 61 35.29 -4.98 -18.92
C THR A 61 35.88 -3.71 -18.30
N VAL A 62 35.03 -2.72 -17.97
CA VAL A 62 35.45 -1.51 -17.25
C VAL A 62 36.00 -1.86 -15.87
N ILE A 63 35.31 -2.70 -15.10
CA ILE A 63 35.77 -3.12 -13.78
C ILE A 63 37.11 -3.87 -13.86
N ALA A 64 37.27 -4.78 -14.82
CA ALA A 64 38.51 -5.54 -15.02
C ALA A 64 39.69 -4.66 -15.49
N SER A 65 39.41 -3.52 -16.16
CA SER A 65 40.45 -2.54 -16.47
C SER A 65 40.95 -1.79 -15.22
N LEU A 66 40.10 -1.64 -14.20
CA LEU A 66 40.44 -0.97 -12.94
C LEU A 66 41.09 -1.92 -11.91
N SER A 67 40.81 -3.22 -11.99
CA SER A 67 41.38 -4.23 -11.09
C SER A 67 41.77 -5.51 -11.84
N PRO A 68 43.08 -5.75 -12.08
CA PRO A 68 43.57 -6.91 -12.82
C PRO A 68 43.21 -8.26 -12.20
N SER A 69 42.99 -8.31 -10.88
CA SER A 69 42.62 -9.53 -10.14
C SER A 69 41.21 -10.04 -10.50
N LEU A 70 40.35 -9.20 -11.09
CA LEU A 70 38.97 -9.54 -11.47
C LEU A 70 38.84 -10.09 -12.91
N ARG A 71 39.95 -10.22 -13.66
CA ARG A 71 39.93 -10.77 -15.04
C ARG A 71 39.38 -12.19 -15.12
N GLY A 72 39.58 -13.01 -14.08
CA GLY A 72 38.99 -14.35 -14.01
C GLY A 72 37.46 -14.35 -13.89
N VAL A 73 36.90 -13.31 -13.27
CA VAL A 73 35.45 -13.11 -13.11
C VAL A 73 34.80 -12.72 -14.46
N GLN A 74 35.53 -12.02 -15.33
CA GLN A 74 35.05 -11.65 -16.66
C GLN A 74 34.66 -12.86 -17.52
N ARG A 75 35.38 -14.00 -17.40
CA ARG A 75 35.02 -15.25 -18.09
C ARG A 75 33.74 -15.90 -17.55
N ARG A 76 33.32 -15.56 -16.34
CA ARG A 76 32.11 -16.10 -15.68
C ARG A 76 31.05 -15.02 -15.43
N SER A 77 31.18 -13.85 -16.06
CA SER A 77 30.30 -12.69 -15.84
C SER A 77 28.83 -13.04 -16.04
N ASN A 78 28.50 -13.83 -17.05
CA ASN A 78 27.13 -14.27 -17.32
C ASN A 78 26.52 -15.06 -16.16
N LEU A 79 27.28 -15.94 -15.51
CA LEU A 79 26.78 -16.69 -14.35
C LEU A 79 26.53 -15.76 -13.16
N VAL A 80 27.40 -14.78 -12.93
CA VAL A 80 27.23 -13.79 -11.88
C VAL A 80 25.98 -12.92 -12.12
N ILE A 81 25.75 -12.51 -13.36
CA ILE A 81 24.57 -11.71 -13.76
C ILE A 81 23.30 -12.54 -13.59
N ILE A 82 23.26 -13.78 -14.08
CA ILE A 82 22.11 -14.67 -13.95
C ILE A 82 21.81 -14.94 -12.46
N PHE A 83 22.84 -15.21 -11.67
CA PHE A 83 22.68 -15.41 -10.23
C PHE A 83 22.15 -14.14 -9.53
N GLY A 84 22.67 -12.96 -9.89
CA GLY A 84 22.20 -11.68 -9.36
C GLY A 84 20.73 -11.40 -9.72
N ILE A 85 20.34 -11.65 -10.96
CA ILE A 85 18.95 -11.54 -11.43
C ILE A 85 18.06 -12.51 -10.65
N TRP A 86 18.48 -13.78 -10.53
CA TRP A 86 17.73 -14.78 -9.78
C TRP A 86 17.55 -14.36 -8.31
N LEU A 87 18.60 -13.87 -7.66
CA LEU A 87 18.55 -13.40 -6.27
C LEU A 87 17.59 -12.21 -6.12
N LEU A 88 17.62 -11.26 -7.06
CA LEU A 88 16.69 -10.14 -7.10
C LEU A 88 15.23 -10.61 -7.22
N PHE A 89 14.94 -11.51 -8.15
CA PHE A 89 13.58 -12.03 -8.33
C PHE A 89 13.11 -12.86 -7.14
N ALA A 90 13.98 -13.67 -6.53
CA ALA A 90 13.67 -14.41 -5.31
C ALA A 90 13.33 -13.44 -4.16
N PHE A 91 14.13 -12.38 -4.01
CA PHE A 91 13.88 -11.33 -3.03
C PHE A 91 12.54 -10.62 -3.25
N LEU A 92 12.26 -10.17 -4.49
CA LEU A 92 11.02 -9.48 -4.83
C LEU A 92 9.79 -10.38 -4.66
N THR A 93 9.92 -11.67 -5.01
CA THR A 93 8.85 -12.66 -4.81
C THR A 93 8.56 -12.84 -3.33
N LEU A 94 9.61 -13.00 -2.52
CA LEU A 94 9.48 -13.10 -1.07
C LEU A 94 8.83 -11.84 -0.48
N GLN A 95 9.29 -10.66 -0.90
CA GLN A 95 8.70 -9.39 -0.48
C GLN A 95 7.22 -9.30 -0.86
N SER A 96 6.86 -9.66 -2.10
CA SER A 96 5.47 -9.65 -2.58
C SER A 96 4.59 -10.61 -1.77
N TYR A 97 5.07 -11.82 -1.49
CA TYR A 97 4.36 -12.77 -0.63
C TYR A 97 4.10 -12.16 0.76
N TYR A 98 5.12 -11.57 1.38
CA TYR A 98 4.98 -10.92 2.68
C TYR A 98 4.02 -9.73 2.63
N VAL A 99 3.96 -8.97 1.55
CA VAL A 99 3.07 -7.80 1.44
C VAL A 99 1.62 -8.21 1.20
N PHE A 100 1.37 -9.17 0.30
CA PHE A 100 0.02 -9.43 -0.23
C PHE A 100 -0.62 -10.74 0.25
N VAL A 101 0.17 -11.74 0.63
CA VAL A 101 -0.33 -13.10 0.95
C VAL A 101 -0.30 -13.38 2.45
N ASP A 102 0.74 -12.97 3.16
CA ASP A 102 0.77 -13.14 4.61
C ASP A 102 -0.24 -12.20 5.29
N HIS A 103 -1.29 -12.77 5.87
CA HIS A 103 -2.36 -12.01 6.53
C HIS A 103 -2.18 -11.87 8.05
N LYS A 104 -1.05 -12.31 8.63
CA LYS A 104 -0.81 -12.17 10.07
C LYS A 104 -0.85 -10.72 10.53
N TYR A 105 -0.21 -9.84 9.76
CA TYR A 105 -0.28 -8.38 9.89
C TYR A 105 -0.75 -7.80 8.57
N GLU A 106 -1.77 -6.94 8.63
CA GLU A 106 -2.37 -6.38 7.42
C GLU A 106 -1.56 -5.14 6.99
N TYR A 107 -0.58 -5.31 6.10
CA TYR A 107 0.08 -4.17 5.48
C TYR A 107 -0.82 -3.58 4.37
N PRO A 108 -0.96 -2.25 4.23
CA PRO A 108 -0.23 -1.16 4.92
C PRO A 108 -0.92 -0.64 6.19
N TRP A 109 -1.95 -1.31 6.69
CA TRP A 109 -2.73 -0.88 7.87
C TRP A 109 -1.94 -1.02 9.18
N GLU A 110 -0.98 -1.95 9.20
CA GLU A 110 -0.12 -2.28 10.33
C GLU A 110 1.36 -2.29 9.92
N ASN A 111 2.24 -2.00 10.89
CA ASN A 111 3.68 -2.17 10.70
C ASN A 111 3.98 -3.64 10.48
N LYS A 112 4.81 -3.95 9.49
CA LYS A 112 5.17 -5.32 9.14
C LYS A 112 6.67 -5.51 9.10
N LYS A 113 7.19 -6.54 9.75
CA LYS A 113 8.61 -6.88 9.69
C LYS A 113 8.89 -7.71 8.43
N PHE A 114 9.92 -7.32 7.68
CA PHE A 114 10.41 -8.04 6.51
C PHE A 114 11.93 -8.12 6.57
N LEU A 115 12.46 -9.32 6.82
CA LEU A 115 13.88 -9.56 7.09
C LEU A 115 14.41 -8.63 8.20
N ILE A 116 15.42 -7.82 7.90
CA ILE A 116 16.02 -6.84 8.81
C ILE A 116 15.28 -5.49 8.83
N TRP A 117 14.28 -5.30 7.97
CA TRP A 117 13.54 -4.04 7.86
C TRP A 117 12.17 -4.13 8.51
N THR A 118 11.63 -2.96 8.87
CA THR A 118 10.23 -2.80 9.22
C THR A 118 9.58 -1.94 8.15
N LEU A 119 8.59 -2.50 7.46
CA LEU A 119 7.71 -1.79 6.54
C LEU A 119 6.75 -0.93 7.39
N PRO A 120 6.90 0.40 7.39
CA PRO A 120 6.08 1.25 8.23
C PRO A 120 4.68 1.38 7.63
N LYS A 121 3.68 1.45 8.50
CA LYS A 121 2.34 1.91 8.10
C LYS A 121 2.37 3.41 7.79
N PRO A 122 1.53 3.90 6.87
CA PRO A 122 1.39 5.32 6.60
C PRO A 122 0.93 6.12 7.83
N THR A 123 1.27 7.41 7.84
CA THR A 123 0.78 8.35 8.85
C THR A 123 -0.52 9.02 8.37
N PRO A 124 -1.40 9.50 9.27
CA PRO A 124 -2.64 10.19 8.89
C PRO A 124 -2.43 11.45 8.03
N ILE A 125 -1.24 12.06 8.14
CA ILE A 125 -0.86 13.27 7.39
C ILE A 125 -0.59 12.92 5.91
N PHE A 126 -0.18 11.68 5.63
CA PHE A 126 0.16 11.24 4.29
C PHE A 126 -1.09 10.76 3.53
N HIS A 127 -1.48 11.50 2.50
CA HIS A 127 -2.56 11.09 1.59
C HIS A 127 -2.08 9.98 0.63
N LEU A 128 -2.00 8.76 1.13
CA LEU A 128 -1.72 7.61 0.29
C LEU A 128 -2.97 7.30 -0.56
N SER A 129 -2.87 7.48 -1.88
CA SER A 129 -3.85 6.96 -2.82
C SER A 129 -3.68 5.45 -2.92
N MET A 130 -4.27 4.72 -1.98
CA MET A 130 -4.17 3.27 -1.92
C MET A 130 -5.15 2.66 -2.90
N PHE A 131 -4.62 1.97 -3.89
CA PHE A 131 -5.39 1.14 -4.80
C PHE A 131 -4.84 -0.30 -4.74
N GLY A 132 -5.73 -1.28 -4.82
CA GLY A 132 -5.36 -2.70 -4.92
C GLY A 132 -4.96 -3.39 -3.61
N PHE A 133 -5.00 -2.72 -2.44
CA PHE A 133 -4.83 -3.40 -1.15
C PHE A 133 -6.16 -3.95 -0.62
N PRO A 134 -6.23 -5.22 -0.20
CA PRO A 134 -7.43 -5.78 0.41
C PRO A 134 -7.83 -4.97 1.66
N TYR A 135 -9.10 -4.56 1.70
CA TYR A 135 -9.66 -3.81 2.80
C TYR A 135 -11.05 -4.30 3.16
N PHE A 136 -11.13 -5.29 4.04
CA PHE A 136 -12.39 -5.89 4.46
C PHE A 136 -12.67 -5.60 5.93
N ARG A 137 -13.73 -4.81 6.17
CA ARG A 137 -14.20 -4.36 7.50
C ARG A 137 -15.69 -4.60 7.71
N HIS A 138 -16.30 -5.49 6.92
CA HIS A 138 -17.71 -5.86 7.02
C HIS A 138 -18.70 -4.68 6.89
N TRP A 139 -18.37 -3.66 6.08
CA TRP A 139 -19.22 -2.48 5.94
C TRP A 139 -20.64 -2.79 5.43
N ASP A 140 -20.81 -3.79 4.57
CA ASP A 140 -22.14 -4.25 4.15
C ASP A 140 -22.96 -4.77 5.33
N ASN A 141 -22.38 -5.65 6.16
CA ASN A 141 -23.06 -6.19 7.33
C ASN A 141 -23.35 -5.11 8.38
N ILE A 142 -22.43 -4.15 8.57
CA ILE A 142 -22.63 -3.00 9.45
C ILE A 142 -23.84 -2.18 8.97
N GLY A 143 -23.93 -1.92 7.67
CA GLY A 143 -25.04 -1.21 7.05
C GLY A 143 -26.38 -1.93 7.25
N GLU A 144 -26.42 -3.24 6.97
CA GLU A 144 -27.60 -4.09 7.19
C GLU A 144 -28.03 -4.09 8.66
N TYR A 145 -27.08 -4.26 9.59
CA TYR A 145 -27.36 -4.29 11.02
C TYR A 145 -28.01 -2.98 11.48
N ILE A 146 -27.38 -1.84 11.18
CA ILE A 146 -27.85 -0.53 11.61
C ILE A 146 -29.24 -0.21 11.04
N LYS A 147 -29.48 -0.56 9.76
CA LYS A 147 -30.79 -0.41 9.12
C LYS A 147 -31.85 -1.28 9.81
N SER A 148 -31.52 -2.51 10.17
CA SER A 148 -32.45 -3.44 10.82
C SER A 148 -32.75 -3.10 12.29
N ASP A 149 -31.75 -2.63 13.03
CA ASP A 149 -31.88 -2.31 14.46
C ASP A 149 -32.66 -0.99 14.67
N ASN A 150 -32.47 -0.01 13.76
CA ASN A 150 -33.27 1.22 13.66
C ASN A 150 -33.45 2.01 14.98
N LYS A 151 -32.45 1.97 15.88
CA LYS A 151 -32.50 2.67 17.18
C LYS A 151 -32.05 4.13 17.11
N SER A 152 -31.38 4.54 16.03
CA SER A 152 -30.96 5.92 15.80
C SER A 152 -30.92 6.25 14.32
N GLN A 153 -31.16 7.53 14.00
CA GLN A 153 -31.01 8.08 12.66
C GLN A 153 -29.59 8.65 12.41
N PHE A 154 -28.73 8.63 13.43
CA PHE A 154 -27.40 9.22 13.39
C PHE A 154 -26.31 8.16 13.54
N TYR A 155 -25.21 8.37 12.81
CA TYR A 155 -24.00 7.59 12.99
C TYR A 155 -22.74 8.46 12.99
N THR A 156 -21.65 7.93 13.53
CA THR A 156 -20.30 8.45 13.32
C THR A 156 -19.28 7.32 13.33
N THR A 157 -18.10 7.58 12.79
CA THR A 157 -17.06 6.56 12.59
C THR A 157 -15.68 7.21 12.47
N ASN A 158 -14.63 6.48 12.86
CA ASN A 158 -13.24 6.85 12.60
C ASN A 158 -12.77 6.55 11.16
N GLU A 159 -13.66 6.08 10.29
CA GLU A 159 -13.36 5.81 8.88
C GLU A 159 -13.64 6.99 7.94
N ARG A 160 -13.04 6.94 6.73
CA ARG A 160 -13.32 7.84 5.61
C ARG A 160 -14.81 7.85 5.30
N VAL A 161 -15.36 9.06 5.23
CA VAL A 161 -16.77 9.31 4.91
C VAL A 161 -17.17 8.63 3.60
N SER A 162 -16.28 8.66 2.60
CA SER A 162 -16.51 8.06 1.29
C SER A 162 -16.84 6.57 1.32
N ILE A 163 -16.29 5.83 2.30
CA ILE A 163 -16.58 4.41 2.50
C ILE A 163 -17.91 4.27 3.22
N SER A 164 -18.00 4.83 4.42
CA SER A 164 -19.18 4.64 5.29
C SER A 164 -20.52 5.04 4.63
N ARG A 165 -20.55 6.18 3.91
CA ARG A 165 -21.76 6.70 3.26
C ARG A 165 -22.32 5.79 2.15
N TYR A 166 -21.51 4.88 1.63
CA TYR A 166 -21.95 3.93 0.61
C TYR A 166 -22.80 2.81 1.22
N HIS A 167 -22.59 2.49 2.50
CA HIS A 167 -23.22 1.34 3.16
C HIS A 167 -24.36 1.72 4.11
N THR A 168 -24.47 3.00 4.49
CA THR A 168 -25.55 3.49 5.36
C THR A 168 -26.15 4.78 4.85
N ASP A 169 -27.47 4.89 4.97
CA ASP A 169 -28.25 6.07 4.60
C ASP A 169 -28.48 7.00 5.80
N LEU A 170 -27.95 6.64 6.99
CA LEU A 170 -28.06 7.45 8.20
C LEU A 170 -27.29 8.77 8.07
N GLU A 171 -27.70 9.80 8.82
CA GLU A 171 -26.99 11.07 8.85
C GLU A 171 -25.68 10.94 9.67
N LYS A 172 -24.54 11.29 9.07
CA LYS A 172 -23.28 11.33 9.80
C LYS A 172 -23.23 12.55 10.71
N ALA A 173 -23.39 12.36 12.02
CA ALA A 173 -23.41 13.45 13.00
C ALA A 173 -22.57 13.10 14.24
N GLY A 174 -21.34 13.63 14.30
CA GLY A 174 -20.40 13.34 15.39
C GLY A 174 -20.79 13.91 16.76
N GLU A 175 -21.69 14.90 16.80
CA GLU A 175 -22.16 15.56 18.02
C GLU A 175 -23.47 14.99 18.56
N LYS A 176 -24.16 14.15 17.78
CA LYS A 176 -25.46 13.57 18.15
C LYS A 176 -25.27 12.17 18.72
N VAL A 177 -26.18 11.76 19.60
CA VAL A 177 -26.26 10.39 20.11
C VAL A 177 -26.73 9.43 19.01
N GLY A 178 -26.17 8.23 18.97
CA GLY A 178 -26.45 7.26 17.91
C GLY A 178 -25.36 6.20 17.78
N TYR A 179 -25.25 5.63 16.58
CA TYR A 179 -24.28 4.57 16.33
C TYR A 179 -22.86 5.14 16.23
N TYR A 180 -21.92 4.59 16.99
CA TYR A 180 -20.50 4.77 16.73
C TYR A 180 -19.92 3.48 16.15
N ILE A 181 -19.42 3.58 14.92
CA ILE A 181 -18.80 2.47 14.19
C ILE A 181 -17.30 2.64 14.28
N TYR A 182 -16.66 1.86 15.13
CA TYR A 182 -15.22 1.85 15.31
C TYR A 182 -14.59 0.80 14.39
N ILE A 183 -13.69 1.26 13.51
CA ILE A 183 -12.92 0.43 12.61
C ILE A 183 -11.49 0.31 13.11
N LYS A 184 -10.98 -0.91 13.25
CA LYS A 184 -9.58 -1.14 13.63
C LYS A 184 -8.70 -0.99 12.39
N ASN A 185 -7.64 -0.20 12.53
CA ASN A 185 -6.73 0.19 11.45
C ASN A 185 -7.49 0.70 10.20
N PRO A 186 -8.17 1.86 10.31
CA PRO A 186 -8.99 2.43 9.24
C PRO A 186 -8.14 3.03 8.10
N GLN A 187 -8.76 3.34 6.96
CA GLN A 187 -8.07 4.05 5.86
C GLN A 187 -7.74 5.52 6.17
N THR A 188 -8.28 6.06 7.27
CA THR A 188 -7.88 7.34 7.85
C THR A 188 -6.56 7.23 8.62
N PHE A 189 -6.12 6.02 8.94
CA PHE A 189 -5.00 5.72 9.85
C PHE A 189 -5.19 6.29 11.27
N THR A 190 -6.41 6.69 11.63
CA THR A 190 -6.75 7.23 12.95
C THR A 190 -7.43 6.18 13.81
N ASN A 191 -6.64 5.44 14.59
CA ASN A 191 -7.16 4.48 15.57
C ASN A 191 -7.70 5.15 16.85
N GLN A 192 -7.38 6.42 17.10
CA GLN A 192 -7.88 7.13 18.27
C GLN A 192 -9.26 7.71 18.02
N VAL A 193 -10.18 7.51 18.96
CA VAL A 193 -11.49 8.17 18.93
C VAL A 193 -11.28 9.64 19.31
N THR A 194 -11.38 10.53 18.33
CA THR A 194 -11.12 11.96 18.52
C THR A 194 -12.20 12.67 19.32
N ASN A 195 -13.43 12.18 19.28
CA ASN A 195 -14.51 12.70 20.12
C ASN A 195 -14.36 12.17 21.55
N ILE A 196 -14.01 13.07 22.47
CA ILE A 196 -13.75 12.76 23.88
C ILE A 196 -14.96 12.10 24.54
N ARG A 197 -16.18 12.53 24.22
CA ARG A 197 -17.42 12.00 24.82
C ARG A 197 -17.70 10.58 24.38
N ILE A 198 -17.54 10.31 23.08
CA ILE A 198 -17.68 8.95 22.54
C ILE A 198 -16.61 8.03 23.13
N ASN A 199 -15.35 8.50 23.21
CA ASN A 199 -14.26 7.75 23.81
C ASN A 199 -14.54 7.41 25.28
N ALA A 200 -15.01 8.39 26.08
CA ALA A 200 -15.37 8.17 27.47
C ALA A 200 -16.53 7.17 27.62
N TRP A 201 -17.56 7.28 26.78
CA TRP A 201 -18.68 6.34 26.77
C TRP A 201 -18.22 4.90 26.46
N MET A 202 -17.34 4.72 25.47
CA MET A 202 -16.82 3.40 25.07
C MET A 202 -15.97 2.72 26.16
N GLN A 203 -15.33 3.47 27.05
CA GLN A 203 -14.54 2.88 28.14
C GLN A 203 -15.40 2.16 29.18
N GLY A 204 -16.66 2.60 29.36
CA GLY A 204 -17.60 2.01 30.32
C GLY A 204 -18.60 1.03 29.70
N ASN A 205 -18.68 0.94 28.36
CA ASN A 205 -19.74 0.20 27.68
C ASN A 205 -19.16 -0.73 26.59
N PRO A 206 -19.54 -2.01 26.58
CA PRO A 206 -19.10 -2.94 25.54
C PRO A 206 -19.75 -2.64 24.19
N PRO A 207 -19.14 -3.08 23.08
CA PRO A 207 -19.77 -3.00 21.76
C PRO A 207 -21.02 -3.89 21.70
N ILE A 208 -22.04 -3.42 20.99
CA ILE A 208 -23.28 -4.17 20.74
C ILE A 208 -23.08 -5.24 19.65
N VAL A 209 -22.15 -5.00 18.72
CA VAL A 209 -21.79 -5.94 17.65
C VAL A 209 -20.29 -5.87 17.39
N GLN A 210 -19.68 -7.02 17.08
CA GLN A 210 -18.30 -7.13 16.63
C GLN A 210 -18.25 -7.98 15.37
N TYR A 211 -17.47 -7.55 14.37
CA TYR A 211 -17.14 -8.37 13.20
C TYR A 211 -15.67 -8.75 13.21
N LYS A 212 -15.39 -9.95 12.71
CA LYS A 212 -14.06 -10.56 12.75
C LYS A 212 -13.66 -11.09 11.38
N ASN A 213 -12.41 -10.85 11.02
CA ASN A 213 -11.72 -11.57 9.95
C ASN A 213 -10.93 -12.69 10.62
N GLN A 214 -11.32 -13.95 10.36
CA GLN A 214 -10.77 -15.10 11.10
C GLN A 214 -10.95 -14.89 12.61
N ASP A 215 -9.87 -14.78 13.38
CA ASP A 215 -9.91 -14.56 14.83
C ASP A 215 -9.72 -13.09 15.25
N ARG A 216 -9.51 -12.18 14.29
CA ARG A 216 -9.21 -10.76 14.57
C ARG A 216 -10.46 -9.91 14.44
N VAL A 217 -10.86 -9.23 15.52
CA VAL A 217 -11.90 -8.19 15.44
C VAL A 217 -11.39 -7.05 14.56
N VAL A 218 -12.18 -6.66 13.57
CA VAL A 218 -11.84 -5.59 12.61
C VAL A 218 -12.77 -4.38 12.69
N SER A 219 -13.97 -4.57 13.24
CA SER A 219 -14.93 -3.50 13.44
C SER A 219 -15.85 -3.79 14.62
N GLU A 220 -16.26 -2.73 15.29
CA GLU A 220 -17.07 -2.75 16.50
C GLU A 220 -18.16 -1.67 16.38
N ILE A 221 -19.40 -2.02 16.72
CA ILE A 221 -20.52 -1.08 16.74
C ILE A 221 -20.88 -0.80 18.18
N TYR A 222 -21.08 0.47 18.51
CA TYR A 222 -21.54 0.96 19.79
C TYR A 222 -22.82 1.78 19.58
N LEU A 223 -23.74 1.73 20.54
CA LEU A 223 -24.92 2.61 20.55
C LEU A 223 -24.75 3.62 21.68
N VAL A 224 -24.28 4.81 21.34
CA VAL A 224 -24.08 5.91 22.28
C VAL A 224 -25.44 6.54 22.58
N THR A 225 -25.98 6.29 23.77
CA THR A 225 -27.31 6.76 24.19
C THR A 225 -27.28 8.07 24.97
N SER A 226 -26.13 8.43 25.54
CA SER A 226 -25.90 9.71 26.20
C SER A 226 -24.50 10.20 25.90
N MET A 227 -24.39 11.50 25.60
CA MET A 227 -23.11 12.19 25.55
C MET A 227 -22.74 12.51 27.00
N VAL A 228 -21.72 11.82 27.54
CA VAL A 228 -21.16 12.15 28.86
C VAL A 228 -20.70 13.62 28.82
N PRO A 229 -20.99 14.44 29.85
CA PRO A 229 -20.66 15.87 29.86
C PRO A 229 -19.22 16.19 29.46
#